data_AF-A0A522V0B5-F1
#
_entry.id   AF-A0A522V0B5-F1
#
_cell.length_a   1.000
_cell.length_b   1.000
_cell.length_c   1.000
_cell.angle_alpha   90.00
_cell.angle_beta   90.00
_cell.angle_gamma   90.00
#
_symmetry.space_group_name_H-M   'P 1'
#
loop_
_entity.id
_entity.type
_entity.pdbx_description
1 polymer ?
#
loop_
_entity_poly.entity_id
_entity_poly.type
_entity_poly.pdbx_seq_one_letter_code
_entity_poly.pdbx_strand_id
1 'polypeptide(L)'
;MTVLVEGISAIIRRKSIDDKFMNGWEGFQEFVPNNTLCFDDDLAMVGFMSPQDVQGFVYQLQERGLTFLKNNKAVDIAVVDQQRGVTTECAWLMFSHLNINSASDKVDVCWLVSEERIQTAGIHMPSNWQAGESIKLATPSGWTYENSLSQKFKFVENENLNKDMIFLGREDGMYVYLDLTTGKKLYEGRTSKE
;
A
#
# COMPACT_ATOMS: atom_id res chain seq x y z
N MET A 1 -4.71 -3.70 14.35
CA MET A 1 -5.24 -2.39 13.91
C MET A 1 -5.40 -2.52 12.39
N THR A 2 -5.55 -1.48 11.58
CA THR A 2 -5.51 -1.60 10.12
C THR A 2 -4.51 -0.61 9.54
N VAL A 3 -3.85 -0.96 8.45
CA VAL A 3 -2.98 -0.05 7.70
C VAL A 3 -3.72 0.45 6.46
N LEU A 4 -3.60 1.74 6.19
CA LEU A 4 -4.09 2.36 4.95
C LEU A 4 -3.42 1.72 3.73
N VAL A 5 -4.14 1.63 2.63
CA VAL A 5 -3.62 1.26 1.30
C VAL A 5 -3.91 2.41 0.34
N GLU A 6 -2.88 2.93 -0.32
CA GLU A 6 -3.04 3.93 -1.38
C GLU A 6 -2.09 3.64 -2.55
N GLY A 7 -2.58 3.82 -3.77
CA GLY A 7 -1.81 3.52 -4.99
C GLY A 7 -1.46 2.03 -5.08
N ILE A 8 -0.16 1.74 -5.23
CA ILE A 8 0.37 0.38 -5.20
C ILE A 8 1.24 0.24 -3.96
N SER A 9 0.80 -0.57 -3.01
CA SER A 9 1.38 -0.67 -1.67
C SER A 9 2.10 -2.00 -1.47
N ALA A 10 3.33 -1.95 -0.97
CA ALA A 10 3.99 -3.11 -0.37
C ALA A 10 3.54 -3.22 1.09
N ILE A 11 2.93 -4.35 1.43
CA ILE A 11 2.52 -4.71 2.79
C ILE A 11 3.49 -5.76 3.33
N ILE A 12 4.13 -5.47 4.45
CA ILE A 12 5.17 -6.30 5.04
C ILE A 12 4.77 -6.69 6.46
N ARG A 13 4.96 -7.95 6.83
CA ARG A 13 4.77 -8.40 8.21
C ARG A 13 5.81 -7.79 9.14
N ARG A 14 5.36 -7.11 10.21
CA ARG A 14 6.25 -6.53 11.23
C ARG A 14 7.18 -7.57 11.85
N LYS A 15 6.62 -8.72 12.22
CA LYS A 15 7.40 -9.86 12.72
C LYS A 15 8.53 -10.28 11.76
N SER A 16 8.27 -10.32 10.46
CA SER A 16 9.31 -10.68 9.48
C SER A 16 10.38 -9.60 9.36
N ILE A 17 10.03 -8.33 9.49
CA ILE A 17 11.01 -7.24 9.56
C ILE A 17 11.90 -7.42 10.78
N ASP A 18 11.30 -7.60 11.96
CA ASP A 18 12.05 -7.71 13.21
C ASP A 18 12.98 -8.94 13.22
N ASP A 19 12.50 -10.07 12.68
CA ASP A 19 13.24 -11.34 12.73
C ASP A 19 14.30 -11.48 11.61
N LYS A 20 14.10 -10.85 10.44
CA LYS A 20 14.87 -11.18 9.22
C LYS A 20 15.49 -9.97 8.52
N PHE A 21 14.92 -8.79 8.65
CA PHE A 21 15.42 -7.62 7.93
C PHE A 21 16.73 -7.15 8.56
N MET A 22 17.67 -6.73 7.72
CA MET A 22 18.96 -6.18 8.21
C MET A 22 18.72 -5.03 9.19
N ASN A 23 19.28 -5.15 10.39
CA ASN A 23 19.10 -4.20 11.50
C ASN A 23 17.64 -4.03 11.98
N GLY A 24 16.79 -5.02 11.72
CA GLY A 24 15.42 -5.09 12.24
C GLY A 24 14.55 -3.89 11.86
N TRP A 25 13.67 -3.48 12.77
CA TRP A 25 12.74 -2.37 12.55
C TRP A 25 13.42 -1.03 12.29
N GLU A 26 14.43 -0.66 13.07
CA GLU A 26 15.12 0.62 12.92
C GLU A 26 15.77 0.70 11.54
N GLY A 27 16.46 -0.37 11.11
CA GLY A 27 17.04 -0.45 9.76
C GLY A 27 15.99 -0.37 8.66
N PHE A 28 14.80 -0.95 8.88
CA PHE A 28 13.70 -0.85 7.93
C PHE A 28 13.17 0.60 7.82
N GLN A 29 12.98 1.29 8.94
CA GLN A 29 12.50 2.69 8.93
C GLN A 29 13.47 3.61 8.19
N GLU A 30 14.78 3.45 8.40
CA GLU A 30 15.80 4.21 7.67
C GLU A 30 15.86 3.85 6.17
N PHE A 31 15.49 2.62 5.82
CA PHE A 31 15.51 2.13 4.45
C PHE A 31 14.31 2.59 3.62
N VAL A 32 13.17 2.94 4.23
CA VAL A 32 11.98 3.35 3.48
C VAL A 32 12.29 4.56 2.58
N PRO A 33 12.01 4.48 1.26
CA PRO A 33 12.50 5.47 0.30
C PRO A 33 11.66 6.76 0.23
N ASN A 34 10.53 6.82 0.92
CA ASN A 34 9.57 7.92 0.83
C ASN A 34 8.76 8.08 2.14
N ASN A 35 7.96 9.14 2.22
CA ASN A 35 7.17 9.48 3.42
C ASN A 35 5.80 8.78 3.46
N THR A 36 5.67 7.59 2.87
CA THR A 36 4.39 6.84 2.86
C THR A 36 4.30 5.75 3.92
N LEU A 37 5.36 5.54 4.72
CA LEU A 37 5.35 4.53 5.77
C LEU A 37 4.19 4.76 6.74
N CYS A 38 3.33 3.77 6.87
CA CYS A 38 2.47 3.61 8.03
C CYS A 38 2.51 2.15 8.52
N PHE A 39 2.21 1.93 9.79
CA PHE A 39 2.31 0.60 10.38
C PHE A 39 1.42 0.48 11.61
N ASP A 40 1.09 -0.76 11.95
CA ASP A 40 0.61 -1.14 13.27
C ASP A 40 1.55 -2.20 13.88
N ASP A 41 1.09 -2.91 14.91
CA ASP A 41 1.88 -3.95 15.59
C ASP A 41 2.17 -5.15 14.67
N ASP A 42 1.35 -5.36 13.62
CA ASP A 42 1.38 -6.57 12.78
C ASP A 42 1.92 -6.30 11.38
N LEU A 43 1.61 -5.13 10.80
CA LEU A 43 1.91 -4.78 9.41
C LEU A 43 2.62 -3.44 9.28
N ALA A 44 3.52 -3.35 8.29
CA ALA A 44 4.03 -2.09 7.74
C ALA A 44 3.58 -1.96 6.28
N MET A 45 3.24 -0.74 5.87
CA MET A 45 2.85 -0.39 4.50
C MET A 45 3.78 0.70 3.96
N VAL A 46 4.23 0.52 2.72
CA VAL A 46 4.90 1.56 1.92
C VAL A 46 4.22 1.66 0.56
N GLY A 47 3.76 2.85 0.21
CA GLY A 47 2.98 3.15 -1.00
C GLY A 47 3.84 3.73 -2.14
N PHE A 48 3.43 3.39 -3.37
CA PHE A 48 4.07 3.79 -4.62
C PHE A 48 3.01 4.14 -5.68
N MET A 49 3.40 4.95 -6.66
CA MET A 49 2.52 5.32 -7.78
C MET A 49 2.66 4.38 -8.99
N SER A 50 3.78 3.66 -9.11
CA SER A 50 4.10 2.86 -10.29
C SER A 50 4.39 1.40 -9.93
N PRO A 51 4.01 0.43 -10.80
CA PRO A 51 4.38 -0.98 -10.63
C PRO A 51 5.90 -1.19 -10.59
N GLN A 52 6.66 -0.37 -11.33
CA GLN A 52 8.12 -0.47 -11.42
C GLN A 52 8.79 -0.09 -10.10
N ASP A 53 8.34 0.98 -9.44
CA ASP A 53 8.90 1.42 -8.16
C ASP A 53 8.62 0.40 -7.04
N VAL A 54 7.38 -0.11 -6.94
CA VAL A 54 7.07 -1.14 -5.94
C VAL A 54 7.85 -2.43 -6.21
N GLN A 55 8.04 -2.81 -7.47
CA GLN A 55 8.83 -3.98 -7.84
C GLN A 55 10.30 -3.81 -7.44
N GLY A 56 10.88 -2.64 -7.70
CA GLY A 56 12.24 -2.30 -7.29
C GLY A 56 12.40 -2.33 -5.76
N PHE A 57 11.43 -1.79 -5.03
CA PHE A 57 11.42 -1.83 -3.57
C PHE A 57 11.33 -3.27 -3.05
N VAL A 58 10.43 -4.09 -3.59
CA VAL A 58 10.32 -5.52 -3.22
C VAL A 58 11.63 -6.26 -3.47
N TYR A 59 12.30 -6.01 -4.59
CA TYR A 59 13.62 -6.61 -4.86
C TYR A 59 14.64 -6.23 -3.77
N GLN A 60 14.72 -4.95 -3.42
CA GLN A 60 15.63 -4.48 -2.38
C GLN A 60 15.30 -5.03 -0.98
N LEU A 61 14.03 -5.27 -0.67
CA LEU A 61 13.60 -5.97 0.55
C LEU A 61 14.08 -7.42 0.56
N GLN A 62 14.04 -8.09 -0.60
CA GLN A 62 14.52 -9.47 -0.73
C GLN A 62 16.03 -9.58 -0.54
N GLU A 63 16.81 -8.64 -1.10
CA GLU A 63 18.26 -8.56 -0.86
C GLU A 63 18.62 -8.38 0.63
N ARG A 64 17.67 -7.89 1.43
CA ARG A 64 17.84 -7.63 2.87
C ARG A 64 17.19 -8.68 3.78
N GLY A 65 16.83 -9.83 3.22
CA GLY A 65 16.44 -11.02 3.98
C GLY A 65 14.95 -11.34 4.00
N LEU A 66 14.09 -10.50 3.41
CA LEU A 66 12.66 -10.80 3.34
C LEU A 66 12.32 -11.70 2.14
N THR A 67 11.27 -12.50 2.28
CA THR A 67 10.76 -13.34 1.19
C THR A 67 9.48 -12.76 0.64
N PHE A 68 9.45 -12.43 -0.65
CA PHE A 68 8.19 -12.07 -1.31
C PHE A 68 7.34 -13.31 -1.56
N LEU A 69 7.74 -14.18 -2.49
CA LEU A 69 6.98 -15.36 -2.88
C LEU A 69 7.69 -16.67 -2.59
N LYS A 70 6.93 -17.66 -2.11
CA LYS A 70 7.32 -19.08 -2.08
C LYS A 70 6.15 -19.91 -2.59
N ASN A 71 6.38 -20.73 -3.61
CA ASN A 71 5.32 -21.51 -4.28
C ASN A 71 4.14 -20.64 -4.75
N ASN A 72 4.43 -19.45 -5.32
CA ASN A 72 3.45 -18.45 -5.76
C ASN A 72 2.54 -17.87 -4.64
N LYS A 73 2.91 -18.04 -3.37
CA LYS A 73 2.20 -17.46 -2.23
C LYS A 73 3.06 -16.41 -1.53
N ALA A 74 2.43 -15.30 -1.15
CA ALA A 74 3.04 -14.24 -0.36
C ALA A 74 3.51 -14.76 1.00
N VAL A 75 4.77 -14.51 1.37
CA VAL A 75 5.38 -14.97 2.62
C VAL A 75 5.54 -13.83 3.63
N ASP A 76 6.53 -12.97 3.44
CA ASP A 76 6.81 -11.83 4.32
C ASP A 76 6.24 -10.52 3.76
N ILE A 77 6.07 -10.47 2.44
CA ILE A 77 5.63 -9.31 1.68
C ILE A 77 4.41 -9.70 0.85
N ALA A 78 3.43 -8.81 0.75
CA ALA A 78 2.35 -8.84 -0.22
C ALA A 78 2.29 -7.50 -0.94
N VAL A 79 1.91 -7.49 -2.22
CA VAL A 79 1.63 -6.26 -2.96
C VAL A 79 0.11 -6.11 -3.07
N VAL A 80 -0.37 -4.90 -2.81
CA VAL A 80 -1.78 -4.55 -2.88
C VAL A 80 -1.91 -3.36 -3.81
N ASP A 81 -2.72 -3.50 -4.84
CA ASP A 81 -3.10 -2.43 -5.74
C ASP A 81 -4.46 -1.90 -5.25
N GLN A 82 -4.55 -0.60 -4.99
CA GLN A 82 -5.76 0.03 -4.48
C GLN A 82 -7.00 -0.28 -5.34
N GLN A 83 -6.84 -0.45 -6.66
CA GLN A 83 -7.93 -0.74 -7.58
C GLN A 83 -8.26 -2.23 -7.68
N ARG A 84 -7.27 -3.11 -7.47
CA ARG A 84 -7.39 -4.55 -7.75
C ARG A 84 -7.38 -5.42 -6.48
N GLY A 85 -7.06 -4.82 -5.33
CA GLY A 85 -6.81 -5.52 -4.08
C GLY A 85 -5.47 -6.25 -4.07
N VAL A 86 -5.40 -7.36 -3.32
CA VAL A 86 -4.17 -8.14 -3.16
C VAL A 86 -3.77 -8.79 -4.49
N THR A 87 -2.55 -8.56 -4.95
CA THR A 87 -2.10 -8.95 -6.30
C THR A 87 -1.56 -10.38 -6.38
N THR A 88 -1.46 -11.10 -5.26
CA THR A 88 -0.94 -12.46 -5.20
C THR A 88 -1.63 -13.25 -4.09
N GLU A 89 -1.66 -14.58 -4.21
CA GLU A 89 -2.27 -15.44 -3.19
C GLU A 89 -1.61 -15.19 -1.82
N CYS A 90 -2.42 -14.72 -0.86
CA CYS A 90 -1.96 -14.33 0.46
C CYS A 90 -2.95 -14.81 1.52
N ALA A 91 -2.57 -15.81 2.31
CA ALA A 91 -3.44 -16.36 3.35
C ALA A 91 -3.56 -15.43 4.56
N TRP A 92 -2.53 -14.64 4.84
CA TRP A 92 -2.37 -13.86 6.07
C TRP A 92 -2.84 -12.42 5.96
N LEU A 93 -3.18 -11.94 4.77
CA LEU A 93 -3.60 -10.56 4.56
C LEU A 93 -5.09 -10.51 4.22
N MET A 94 -5.80 -9.58 4.86
CA MET A 94 -7.13 -9.16 4.43
C MET A 94 -7.04 -7.78 3.80
N PHE A 95 -7.86 -7.53 2.79
CA PHE A 95 -8.05 -6.25 2.12
C PHE A 95 -9.54 -5.92 2.11
N SER A 96 -9.90 -4.68 2.45
CA SER A 96 -11.30 -4.21 2.42
C SER A 96 -11.38 -2.71 2.23
N HIS A 97 -12.58 -2.24 1.87
CA HIS A 97 -12.94 -0.84 1.83
C HIS A 97 -13.67 -0.46 3.13
N LEU A 98 -13.23 0.58 3.82
CA LEU A 98 -13.88 1.09 5.04
C LEU A 98 -14.37 2.53 4.84
N ASN A 99 -15.52 2.84 5.44
CA ASN A 99 -16.00 4.21 5.54
C ASN A 99 -15.35 4.90 6.75
N ILE A 100 -14.82 6.11 6.60
CA ILE A 100 -14.07 6.78 7.69
C ILE A 100 -14.78 8.00 8.31
N ASN A 101 -15.67 8.67 7.59
CA ASN A 101 -16.33 9.90 8.06
C ASN A 101 -17.83 9.90 7.72
N SER A 102 -18.12 9.77 6.44
CA SER A 102 -19.48 9.68 5.89
C SER A 102 -19.67 8.34 5.19
N ALA A 103 -20.91 7.98 4.86
CA ALA A 103 -21.19 6.74 4.13
C ALA A 103 -20.52 6.68 2.75
N SER A 104 -20.10 7.82 2.18
CA SER A 104 -19.43 7.91 0.89
C SER A 104 -17.91 7.98 0.97
N ASP A 105 -17.35 8.38 2.11
CA ASP A 105 -15.89 8.55 2.24
C ASP A 105 -15.22 7.25 2.57
N LYS A 106 -14.52 6.70 1.57
CA LYS A 106 -13.93 5.37 1.62
C LYS A 106 -12.43 5.43 1.59
N VAL A 107 -11.81 4.52 2.31
CA VAL A 107 -10.40 4.21 2.22
C VAL A 107 -10.22 2.72 2.06
N ASP A 108 -9.12 2.35 1.44
CA ASP A 108 -8.68 0.98 1.30
C ASP A 108 -7.77 0.62 2.47
N VAL A 109 -7.95 -0.55 3.05
CA VAL A 109 -7.20 -0.96 4.23
C VAL A 109 -6.79 -2.42 4.18
N CYS A 110 -5.73 -2.71 4.92
CA CYS A 110 -5.25 -4.05 5.16
C CYS A 110 -5.10 -4.35 6.66
N TRP A 111 -5.25 -5.62 7.03
CA TRP A 111 -4.88 -6.12 8.35
C TRP A 111 -4.45 -7.59 8.30
N LEU A 112 -3.67 -7.98 9.30
CA LEU A 112 -3.23 -9.35 9.48
C LEU A 112 -4.43 -10.22 9.89
N VAL A 113 -4.60 -11.35 9.19
CA VAL A 113 -5.50 -12.43 9.57
C VAL A 113 -4.70 -13.70 9.83
N SER A 114 -5.24 -14.59 10.67
CA SER A 114 -4.58 -15.85 11.01
C SER A 114 -4.17 -16.67 9.77
N GLU A 115 -2.98 -17.28 9.82
CA GLU A 115 -2.52 -18.22 8.78
C GLU A 115 -3.38 -19.48 8.71
N GLU A 116 -4.02 -19.85 9.83
CA GLU A 116 -5.01 -20.92 9.92
C GLU A 116 -6.36 -20.43 9.41
N ARG A 117 -6.40 -19.96 8.16
CA ARG A 117 -7.69 -19.64 7.53
C ARG A 117 -8.55 -20.90 7.51
N ILE A 118 -9.59 -20.87 8.32
CA ILE A 118 -10.80 -21.63 8.01
C ILE A 118 -11.32 -21.01 6.71
N GLN A 119 -11.43 -21.79 5.64
CA GLN A 119 -11.95 -21.35 4.34
C GLN A 119 -13.46 -21.10 4.42
N THR A 120 -13.89 -20.18 5.26
CA THR A 120 -15.26 -19.68 5.30
C THR A 120 -15.32 -18.38 4.53
N ALA A 121 -16.37 -18.24 3.71
CA ALA A 121 -16.67 -16.99 3.03
C ALA A 121 -16.98 -15.90 4.06
N GLY A 122 -16.38 -14.71 3.90
CA GLY A 122 -16.64 -13.56 4.77
C GLY A 122 -15.42 -12.67 5.01
N ILE A 123 -15.68 -11.54 5.68
CA ILE A 123 -14.63 -10.63 6.19
C ILE A 123 -14.21 -11.17 7.57
N HIS A 124 -12.93 -11.49 7.69
CA HIS A 124 -12.34 -11.94 8.96
C HIS A 124 -11.75 -10.73 9.66
N MET A 125 -12.33 -10.35 10.80
CA MET A 125 -11.86 -9.21 11.59
C MET A 125 -10.52 -9.52 12.27
N PRO A 126 -9.73 -8.49 12.63
CA PRO A 126 -8.52 -8.69 13.44
C PRO A 126 -8.84 -9.51 14.70
N SER A 127 -7.93 -10.39 15.11
CA SER A 127 -8.16 -11.37 16.19
C SER A 127 -8.48 -10.75 17.55
N ASN A 128 -8.07 -9.50 17.79
CA ASN A 128 -8.33 -8.75 19.02
C ASN A 128 -9.51 -7.76 18.92
N TRP A 129 -10.21 -7.69 17.79
CA TRP A 129 -11.32 -6.77 17.59
C TRP A 129 -12.61 -7.29 18.21
N GLN A 130 -13.34 -6.42 18.92
CA GLN A 130 -14.65 -6.73 19.49
C GLN A 130 -15.79 -5.99 18.79
N ALA A 131 -16.96 -6.63 18.71
CA ALA A 131 -18.15 -6.00 18.13
C ALA A 131 -18.51 -4.71 18.87
N GLY A 132 -18.63 -3.61 18.11
CA GLY A 132 -18.88 -2.26 18.64
C GLY A 132 -17.62 -1.42 18.82
N GLU A 133 -16.42 -1.99 18.69
CA GLU A 133 -15.18 -1.22 18.67
C GLU A 133 -14.94 -0.56 17.31
N SER A 134 -14.46 0.68 17.35
CA SER A 134 -13.99 1.37 16.15
C SER A 134 -12.68 0.76 15.65
N ILE A 135 -12.60 0.52 14.35
CA ILE A 135 -11.35 0.11 13.71
C ILE A 135 -10.41 1.31 13.69
N LYS A 136 -9.23 1.15 14.27
CA LYS A 136 -8.16 2.15 14.17
C LYS A 136 -7.44 2.02 12.83
N LEU A 137 -7.17 3.15 12.19
CA LEU A 137 -6.47 3.25 10.91
C LEU A 137 -5.09 3.88 11.10
N ALA A 138 -4.04 3.15 10.77
CA ALA A 138 -2.68 3.66 10.66
C ALA A 138 -2.51 4.35 9.31
N THR A 139 -2.06 5.60 9.34
CA THR A 139 -1.86 6.45 8.16
C THR A 139 -0.44 7.00 8.14
N PRO A 140 0.09 7.40 6.97
CA PRO A 140 1.38 8.06 6.89
C PRO A 140 1.39 9.36 7.72
N SER A 141 2.57 9.78 8.15
CA SER A 141 2.70 11.03 8.92
C SER A 141 2.17 12.23 8.12
N GLY A 142 1.28 13.03 8.73
CA GLY A 142 0.68 14.19 8.09
C GLY A 142 -0.43 13.87 7.07
N TRP A 143 -0.87 12.61 6.97
CA TRP A 143 -1.95 12.23 6.07
C TRP A 143 -3.30 12.86 6.47
N THR A 144 -4.04 13.37 5.49
CA THR A 144 -5.44 13.78 5.64
C THR A 144 -6.26 13.24 4.47
N TYR A 145 -7.51 12.87 4.73
CA TYR A 145 -8.38 12.30 3.70
C TYR A 145 -8.62 13.25 2.53
N GLU A 146 -8.79 14.54 2.78
CA GLU A 146 -9.09 15.55 1.76
C GLU A 146 -7.95 15.68 0.73
N ASN A 147 -6.72 15.36 1.13
CA ASN A 147 -5.54 15.44 0.29
C ASN A 147 -5.07 14.08 -0.25
N SER A 148 -5.76 13.00 0.12
CA SER A 148 -5.32 11.62 -0.10
C SER A 148 -5.60 11.12 -1.52
N LEU A 149 -4.96 10.00 -1.89
CA LEU A 149 -5.31 9.31 -3.13
C LEU A 149 -6.71 8.71 -3.05
N SER A 150 -7.13 8.23 -1.89
CA SER A 150 -8.48 7.69 -1.66
C SER A 150 -9.58 8.68 -2.04
N GLN A 151 -9.34 9.98 -1.86
CA GLN A 151 -10.28 11.02 -2.33
C GLN A 151 -10.00 11.50 -3.76
N LYS A 152 -8.73 11.69 -4.13
CA LYS A 152 -8.37 12.30 -5.42
C LYS A 152 -8.47 11.32 -6.59
N PHE A 153 -8.25 10.04 -6.36
CA PHE A 153 -8.23 8.98 -7.37
C PHE A 153 -9.65 8.44 -7.59
N LYS A 154 -10.48 9.22 -8.29
CA LYS A 154 -11.73 8.70 -8.86
C LYS A 154 -11.40 7.97 -10.15
N PHE A 155 -11.60 6.65 -10.14
CA PHE A 155 -11.49 5.69 -11.23
C PHE A 155 -11.67 6.30 -12.64
N VAL A 156 -10.66 6.13 -13.49
CA VAL A 156 -10.72 6.29 -14.96
C VAL A 156 -10.28 4.95 -15.56
N GLU A 157 -11.09 4.35 -16.42
CA GLU A 157 -10.81 3.03 -17.01
C GLU A 157 -9.50 2.99 -17.81
N ASN A 158 -8.75 1.91 -17.61
CA ASN A 158 -7.31 1.75 -17.91
C ASN A 158 -6.92 1.63 -19.40
N GLU A 159 -7.81 1.80 -20.38
CA GLU A 159 -7.43 1.46 -21.77
C GLU A 159 -6.66 2.55 -22.55
N ASN A 160 -6.56 3.81 -22.05
CA ASN A 160 -5.90 4.90 -22.82
C ASN A 160 -4.82 5.71 -22.08
N LEU A 161 -4.48 5.40 -20.83
CA LEU A 161 -3.63 6.27 -19.98
C LEU A 161 -2.26 6.64 -20.58
N ASN A 162 -1.68 5.82 -21.46
CA ASN A 162 -0.37 6.12 -22.06
C ASN A 162 -0.40 7.02 -23.30
N LYS A 163 -1.57 7.31 -23.90
CA LYS A 163 -1.64 8.13 -25.12
C LYS A 163 -1.99 9.60 -24.86
N ASP A 164 -2.59 9.89 -23.72
CA ASP A 164 -3.20 11.19 -23.43
C ASP A 164 -2.49 11.92 -22.28
N MET A 165 -1.20 11.65 -22.04
CA MET A 165 -0.41 12.32 -21.00
C MET A 165 0.80 13.04 -21.61
N ILE A 166 0.93 14.34 -21.31
CA ILE A 166 2.11 15.14 -21.69
C ILE A 166 2.97 15.38 -20.45
N PHE A 167 4.22 14.95 -20.48
CA PHE A 167 5.17 15.31 -19.45
C PHE A 167 5.43 16.83 -19.47
N LEU A 168 5.12 17.50 -18.37
CA LEU A 168 5.27 18.95 -18.20
C LEU A 168 6.61 19.34 -17.58
N GLY A 169 7.27 18.44 -16.86
CA GLY A 169 8.55 18.72 -16.19
C GLY A 169 8.58 18.21 -14.76
N ARG A 170 9.44 18.79 -13.93
CA ARG A 170 9.56 18.45 -12.50
C ARG A 170 9.15 19.64 -11.63
N GLU A 171 8.29 19.41 -10.65
CA GLU A 171 7.90 20.36 -9.60
C GLU A 171 8.13 19.69 -8.23
N ASP A 172 8.88 20.33 -7.34
CA ASP A 172 9.18 19.82 -5.97
C ASP A 172 9.69 18.38 -5.91
N GLY A 173 10.52 17.98 -6.88
CA GLY A 173 11.08 16.62 -6.97
C GLY A 173 10.12 15.56 -7.53
N MET A 174 8.91 15.94 -7.90
CA MET A 174 7.92 15.09 -8.56
C MET A 174 7.90 15.35 -10.07
N TYR A 175 7.69 14.30 -10.85
CA TYR A 175 7.38 14.39 -12.28
C TYR A 175 5.93 14.84 -12.44
N VAL A 176 5.71 15.86 -13.27
CA VAL A 176 4.40 16.43 -13.51
C VAL A 176 3.97 16.08 -14.92
N TYR A 177 2.77 15.55 -15.05
CA TYR A 177 2.14 15.23 -16.33
C TYR A 177 0.81 15.97 -16.45
N LEU A 178 0.48 16.43 -17.65
CA LEU A 178 -0.87 16.89 -17.99
C LEU A 178 -1.64 15.70 -18.54
N ASP A 179 -2.71 15.31 -17.87
CA ASP A 179 -3.72 14.45 -18.45
C ASP A 179 -4.56 15.27 -19.44
N LEU A 180 -4.44 14.98 -20.72
CA LEU A 180 -5.16 15.63 -21.81
C LEU A 180 -6.65 15.29 -21.82
N THR A 181 -7.05 14.20 -21.18
CA THR A 181 -8.46 13.79 -21.06
C THR A 181 -9.18 14.66 -20.04
N THR A 182 -8.54 14.94 -18.91
CA THR A 182 -9.15 15.67 -17.79
C THR A 182 -8.69 17.13 -17.68
N GLY A 183 -7.61 17.50 -18.36
CA GLY A 183 -6.96 18.81 -18.26
C GLY A 183 -6.25 19.07 -16.93
N LYS A 184 -6.05 18.03 -16.11
CA LYS A 184 -5.46 18.16 -14.76
C LYS A 184 -3.99 17.75 -14.74
N LYS A 185 -3.23 18.36 -13.82
CA LYS A 185 -1.87 17.94 -13.50
C LYS A 185 -1.90 16.68 -12.64
N LEU A 186 -1.14 15.68 -13.04
CA LEU A 186 -0.82 14.47 -12.30
C LEU A 186 0.63 14.56 -11.82
N TYR A 187 0.86 14.10 -10.59
CA TYR A 187 2.16 14.19 -9.92
C TYR A 187 2.65 12.77 -9.60
N GLU A 188 3.84 12.43 -10.09
CA GLU A 188 4.50 11.14 -9.89
C GLU A 188 5.80 11.36 -9.12
N GLY A 189 5.88 10.85 -7.90
CA GLY A 189 7.14 10.77 -7.15
C GLY A 189 7.89 9.50 -7.53
N ARG A 190 9.12 9.62 -8.05
CA ARG A 190 9.98 8.45 -8.32
C ARG A 190 10.90 8.18 -7.16
N THR A 191 11.00 6.90 -6.78
CA THR A 191 11.86 6.44 -5.67
C THR A 191 13.18 5.82 -6.14
N SER A 192 13.33 5.56 -7.44
CA SER A 192 14.59 5.10 -8.03
C SER A 192 15.51 6.28 -8.34
N LYS A 193 16.78 6.19 -7.91
CA LYS A 193 17.85 7.08 -8.40
C LYS A 193 18.27 6.60 -9.79
N GLU A 194 18.09 7.45 -10.80
CA GLU A 194 18.78 7.34 -12.11
C GLU A 194 20.30 7.51 -11.94
#